data_AF-A0A4V5P7K1-F1
#
_entry.id   AF-A0A4V5P7K1-F1
#
_cell.length_a   1.000
_cell.length_b   1.000
_cell.length_c   1.000
_cell.angle_alpha   90.00
_cell.angle_beta   90.00
_cell.angle_gamma   90.00
#
_symmetry.space_group_name_H-M   'P 1'
#
loop_
_entity.id
_entity.type
_entity.pdbx_description
1 polymer ?
#
loop_
_entity_poly.entity_id
_entity_poly.type
_entity_poly.pdbx_seq_one_letter_code
_entity_poly.pdbx_strand_id
1 'polypeptide(L)'
;MEPSGPGTGTGVEGAAGDPYQRPARRTQWLLSALAHHYGLDRGVENEIVVLATGLDQYLQEVFHHLDCRGAGRLPRADFRALCAVLGLRAEEAAATWEAAGDTAARDTNSGDVIAGVATDGDADAEEEARLALRAEPPELTFRQFHARLCGYFGTRAGPRLPRGALSEHIETQIRLRRPRRRRRAPHTPGSDGGPDSERLARLEEENSSLRELVEDLRAALQSSDARCLALQVGLWKSQAGAQEAAHGGPEAAAARELRQARGALTAAEARAGHLRRGQAEVRRRAEEARQAVLRSLARVRELEALARQVPGLQRWVRRLEGELRRYR
;
A
#
# COMPACT_ATOMS: atom_id res chain seq x y z
N MET A 1 47.95 -6.36 -51.50
CA MET A 1 47.84 -6.95 -50.15
C MET A 1 46.94 -6.05 -49.32
N GLU A 2 45.67 -6.44 -49.18
CA GLU A 2 44.90 -6.27 -47.93
C GLU A 2 45.67 -6.91 -46.75
N PRO A 3 45.30 -6.77 -45.46
CA PRO A 3 44.25 -5.95 -44.83
C PRO A 3 44.81 -5.14 -43.61
N SER A 4 44.09 -4.23 -42.95
CA SER A 4 43.31 -4.55 -41.74
C SER A 4 42.52 -3.32 -41.30
N GLY A 5 41.18 -3.42 -41.33
CA GLY A 5 40.33 -2.63 -40.44
C GLY A 5 40.28 -3.25 -39.05
N PRO A 6 39.18 -3.09 -38.32
CA PRO A 6 38.48 -1.84 -38.00
C PRO A 6 38.61 -1.56 -36.49
N GLY A 7 38.60 -0.29 -36.11
CA GLY A 7 38.43 0.09 -34.70
C GLY A 7 37.09 -0.47 -34.21
N THR A 8 37.17 -1.46 -33.32
CA THR A 8 36.04 -2.04 -32.60
C THR A 8 35.26 -0.95 -31.89
N GLY A 9 33.98 -0.85 -32.24
CA GLY A 9 33.03 0.01 -31.57
C GLY A 9 32.62 -0.52 -30.20
N THR A 10 32.27 0.42 -29.35
CA THR A 10 31.21 0.35 -28.35
C THR A 10 30.59 1.74 -28.41
N GLY A 11 29.35 1.92 -28.91
CA GLY A 11 28.14 1.62 -28.14
C GLY A 11 28.18 2.49 -26.89
N VAL A 12 27.48 3.62 -26.82
CA VAL A 12 26.03 3.74 -26.65
C VAL A 12 25.68 5.16 -27.13
N GLU A 13 24.88 5.30 -28.19
CA GLU A 13 23.41 5.41 -28.11
C GLU A 13 22.93 6.64 -27.36
N GLY A 14 22.06 7.38 -28.03
CA GLY A 14 21.55 8.64 -27.55
C GLY A 14 20.64 8.48 -26.34
N ALA A 15 20.79 9.41 -25.42
CA ALA A 15 19.67 10.11 -24.86
C ALA A 15 20.13 11.59 -24.95
N ALA A 16 19.80 12.35 -25.99
CA ALA A 16 18.45 12.89 -26.13
C ALA A 16 17.78 12.90 -24.75
N GLY A 17 18.40 13.65 -23.83
CA GLY A 17 17.81 13.97 -22.55
C GLY A 17 16.47 14.58 -22.90
N ASP A 18 15.44 13.76 -22.76
CA ASP A 18 14.07 14.17 -22.95
C ASP A 18 13.91 15.45 -22.11
N PRO A 19 13.55 16.60 -22.69
CA PRO A 19 13.30 17.79 -21.89
C PRO A 19 12.14 17.59 -20.90
N TYR A 20 11.44 16.45 -20.96
CA TYR A 20 10.48 15.97 -19.96
C TYR A 20 11.09 15.03 -18.88
N GLN A 21 12.41 14.83 -18.85
CA GLN A 21 13.13 14.03 -17.86
C GLN A 21 13.30 14.74 -16.50
N ARG A 22 12.76 15.96 -16.35
CA ARG A 22 12.34 16.47 -15.04
C ARG A 22 10.92 15.97 -14.82
N PRO A 23 10.66 15.06 -13.86
CA PRO A 23 9.31 14.95 -13.33
C PRO A 23 8.95 16.36 -12.89
N ALA A 24 8.05 17.02 -13.62
CA ALA A 24 7.68 18.41 -13.40
C ALA A 24 7.34 18.57 -11.91
N ARG A 25 8.24 19.21 -11.15
CA ARG A 25 8.17 19.46 -9.69
C ARG A 25 7.46 18.32 -8.94
N ARG A 26 8.19 17.37 -8.33
CA ARG A 26 7.61 16.61 -7.21
C ARG A 26 6.96 17.64 -6.28
N THR A 27 5.63 17.70 -6.25
CA THR A 27 4.88 18.77 -5.60
C THR A 27 4.96 18.55 -4.10
N GLN A 28 6.09 18.92 -3.53
CA GLN A 28 6.33 18.92 -2.09
C GLN A 28 5.76 20.20 -1.47
N TRP A 29 4.64 20.72 -1.98
CA TRP A 29 4.06 22.00 -1.52
C TRP A 29 3.73 21.97 -0.03
N LEU A 30 3.14 20.88 0.45
CA LEU A 30 2.86 20.69 1.87
C LEU A 30 4.15 20.67 2.70
N LEU A 31 5.17 19.93 2.24
CA LEU A 31 6.46 19.81 2.91
C LEU A 31 7.16 21.18 3.00
N SER A 32 7.20 21.92 1.89
CA SER A 32 7.80 23.26 1.80
C SER A 32 7.03 24.27 2.62
N ALA A 33 5.69 24.22 2.62
CA ALA A 33 4.85 25.09 3.45
C ALA A 33 5.07 24.83 4.94
N LEU A 34 5.19 23.56 5.35
CA LEU A 34 5.55 23.16 6.72
C LEU A 34 6.96 23.64 7.08
N ALA A 35 7.96 23.38 6.24
CA ALA A 35 9.33 23.83 6.47
C ALA A 35 9.43 25.35 6.61
N HIS A 36 8.70 26.11 5.78
CA HIS A 36 8.61 27.55 5.87
C HIS A 36 7.92 28.02 7.18
N HIS A 37 6.78 27.42 7.54
CA HIS A 37 6.04 27.77 8.76
C HIS A 37 6.86 27.56 10.05
N TYR A 38 7.72 26.54 10.05
CA TYR A 38 8.63 26.24 11.16
C TYR A 38 10.01 26.90 11.03
N GLY A 39 10.24 27.70 10.00
CA GLY A 39 11.47 28.50 9.83
C GLY A 39 12.71 27.67 9.46
N LEU A 40 12.53 26.49 8.87
CA LEU A 40 13.60 25.60 8.42
C LEU A 40 14.20 26.05 7.08
N ASP A 41 13.40 26.67 6.22
CA ASP A 41 13.84 27.22 4.94
C ASP A 41 14.01 28.74 4.99
N ARG A 42 15.18 29.24 4.57
CA ARG A 42 15.55 30.67 4.53
C ARG A 42 15.33 31.35 3.15
N GLY A 43 14.56 30.76 2.25
CA GLY A 43 14.34 31.28 0.88
C GLY A 43 12.87 31.52 0.57
N VAL A 44 12.51 32.77 0.28
CA VAL A 44 11.13 33.17 -0.04
C VAL A 44 10.84 32.87 -1.50
N GLU A 45 10.26 31.71 -1.79
CA GLU A 45 9.38 31.60 -2.95
C GLU A 45 8.01 32.15 -2.51
N ASN A 46 7.54 33.24 -3.13
CA ASN A 46 6.27 33.88 -2.77
C ASN A 46 5.10 32.87 -2.70
N GLU A 47 5.15 31.83 -3.54
CA GLU A 47 4.18 30.73 -3.59
C GLU A 47 4.15 29.91 -2.28
N ILE A 48 5.31 29.57 -1.73
CA ILE A 48 5.42 28.81 -0.46
C ILE A 48 4.90 29.65 0.71
N VAL A 49 5.18 30.96 0.72
CA VAL A 49 4.69 31.86 1.77
C VAL A 49 3.16 31.95 1.75
N VAL A 50 2.56 32.11 0.56
CA VAL A 50 1.11 32.13 0.41
C VAL A 50 0.51 30.80 0.86
N LEU A 51 1.11 29.66 0.50
CA LEU A 51 0.61 28.34 0.91
C LEU A 51 0.81 28.05 2.40
N ALA A 52 1.83 28.61 3.04
CA ALA A 52 2.04 28.50 4.48
C ALA A 52 1.02 29.33 5.29
N THR A 53 0.36 30.32 4.67
CA THR A 53 -0.80 30.97 5.29
C THR A 53 -2.01 30.03 5.26
N GLY A 54 -2.71 29.93 6.40
CA GLY A 54 -3.81 28.96 6.54
C GLY A 54 -3.37 27.50 6.52
N LEU A 55 -2.15 27.20 6.99
CA LEU A 55 -1.59 25.84 7.01
C LEU A 55 -2.50 24.82 7.70
N ASP A 56 -3.18 25.19 8.79
CA ASP A 56 -4.09 24.28 9.49
C ASP A 56 -5.27 23.85 8.60
N GLN A 57 -5.81 24.77 7.81
CA GLN A 57 -6.87 24.47 6.84
C GLN A 57 -6.34 23.57 5.72
N TYR A 58 -5.11 23.79 5.29
CA TYR A 58 -4.46 22.93 4.30
C TYR A 58 -4.27 21.51 4.83
N LEU A 59 -3.76 21.38 6.06
CA LEU A 59 -3.60 20.09 6.74
C LEU A 59 -4.94 19.37 6.91
N GLN A 60 -6.00 20.13 7.19
CA GLN A 60 -7.35 19.58 7.31
C GLN A 60 -7.86 19.05 5.96
N GLU A 61 -7.59 19.74 4.86
CA GLU A 61 -7.95 19.29 3.51
C GLU A 61 -7.19 18.01 3.12
N VAL A 62 -5.90 17.92 3.46
CA VAL A 62 -5.08 16.71 3.28
C VAL A 62 -5.66 15.56 4.11
N PHE A 63 -5.98 15.81 5.37
CA PHE A 63 -6.61 14.79 6.23
C PHE A 63 -7.94 14.31 5.67
N HIS A 64 -8.78 15.24 5.19
CA HIS A 64 -10.08 14.91 4.61
C HIS A 64 -9.97 14.06 3.35
N HIS A 65 -9.02 14.35 2.46
CA HIS A 65 -8.81 13.56 1.26
C HIS A 65 -8.20 12.18 1.53
N LEU A 66 -7.44 12.03 2.61
CA LEU A 66 -6.95 10.73 3.04
C LEU A 66 -8.04 9.90 3.75
N ASP A 67 -8.91 10.55 4.52
CA ASP A 67 -10.13 9.95 5.09
C ASP A 67 -11.28 9.97 4.08
N CYS A 68 -11.14 9.19 3.01
CA CYS A 68 -12.14 9.10 1.94
C CYS A 68 -13.53 8.62 2.40
N ARG A 69 -13.63 8.08 3.63
CA ARG A 69 -14.89 7.63 4.25
C ARG A 69 -15.54 8.73 5.10
N GLY A 70 -14.84 9.82 5.40
CA GLY A 70 -15.31 10.91 6.26
C GLY A 70 -15.59 10.45 7.70
N ALA A 71 -14.87 9.43 8.18
CA ALA A 71 -15.07 8.88 9.52
C ALA A 71 -14.46 9.76 10.63
N GLY A 72 -13.71 10.81 10.27
CA GLY A 72 -12.90 11.61 11.17
C GLY A 72 -11.68 10.88 11.71
N ARG A 73 -11.31 9.75 11.08
CA ARG A 73 -10.25 8.83 11.54
C ARG A 73 -9.41 8.37 10.36
N LEU A 74 -8.10 8.52 10.50
CA LEU A 74 -7.11 8.14 9.49
C LEU A 74 -6.33 6.91 9.95
N PRO A 75 -6.40 5.77 9.22
CA PRO A 75 -5.58 4.61 9.53
C PRO A 75 -4.09 4.94 9.59
N ARG A 76 -3.40 4.35 10.55
CA ARG A 76 -1.95 4.54 10.74
C ARG A 76 -1.13 4.20 9.49
N ALA A 77 -1.55 3.19 8.73
CA ALA A 77 -0.92 2.81 7.47
C ALA A 77 -0.93 3.97 6.45
N ASP A 78 -2.02 4.73 6.42
CA ASP A 78 -2.21 5.85 5.48
C ASP A 78 -1.35 7.04 5.88
N PHE A 79 -1.23 7.30 7.18
CA PHE A 79 -0.29 8.29 7.70
C PHE A 79 1.18 7.92 7.42
N ARG A 80 1.56 6.64 7.57
CA ARG A 80 2.91 6.17 7.23
C ARG A 80 3.19 6.30 5.74
N ALA A 81 2.22 5.94 4.90
CA ALA A 81 2.31 6.11 3.46
C ALA A 81 2.43 7.59 3.08
N LEU A 82 1.69 8.49 3.72
CA LEU A 82 1.86 9.94 3.54
C LEU A 82 3.28 10.39 3.92
N CYS A 83 3.78 9.96 5.08
CA CYS A 83 5.16 10.30 5.49
C CYS A 83 6.18 9.80 4.46
N ALA A 84 6.01 8.59 3.92
CA ALA A 84 6.87 8.05 2.88
C ALA A 84 6.80 8.86 1.57
N VAL A 85 5.60 9.25 1.13
CA VAL A 85 5.38 10.13 -0.04
C VAL A 85 6.05 11.50 0.16
N LEU A 86 5.96 12.06 1.37
CA LEU A 86 6.62 13.32 1.73
C LEU A 86 8.14 13.17 1.97
N GLY A 87 8.67 11.95 2.00
CA GLY A 87 10.08 11.69 2.29
C GLY A 87 10.47 11.86 3.76
N LEU A 88 9.51 11.86 4.68
CA LEU A 88 9.73 11.89 6.12
C LEU A 88 10.09 10.48 6.61
N ARG A 89 11.34 10.25 7.00
CA ARG A 89 11.79 8.95 7.53
C ARG A 89 11.22 8.72 8.93
N ALA A 90 10.43 7.65 9.09
CA ALA A 90 9.78 7.30 10.36
C ALA A 90 10.75 6.98 11.52
N GLU A 91 11.99 6.57 11.21
CA GLU A 91 13.01 6.18 12.21
C GLU A 91 13.58 7.38 12.98
N GLU A 92 13.58 8.59 12.42
CA GLU A 92 14.17 9.77 13.05
C GLU A 92 13.23 10.44 14.08
N ALA A 93 11.92 10.22 13.96
CA ALA A 93 10.92 10.63 14.97
C ALA A 93 10.93 9.72 16.20
N ALA A 94 11.31 8.45 16.03
CA ALA A 94 11.44 7.48 17.12
C ALA A 94 12.77 7.59 17.90
N ALA A 95 13.77 8.31 17.40
CA ALA A 95 14.98 8.61 18.18
C ALA A 95 14.84 9.91 19.00
N THR A 96 13.92 10.80 18.62
CA THR A 96 13.84 12.18 19.15
C THR A 96 12.91 12.34 20.35
N TRP A 97 12.03 11.39 20.64
CA TRP A 97 11.23 11.37 21.88
C TRP A 97 12.04 10.87 23.09
N GLU A 98 13.13 10.12 22.87
CA GLU A 98 14.05 9.71 23.94
C GLU A 98 14.99 10.84 24.36
N ALA A 99 15.48 11.65 23.40
CA ALA A 99 16.45 12.72 23.67
C ALA A 99 15.87 13.98 24.35
N ALA A 100 14.55 14.22 24.23
CA ALA A 100 13.91 15.40 24.84
C ALA A 100 13.55 15.20 26.33
N GLY A 101 13.58 13.96 26.83
CA GLY A 101 13.28 13.65 28.24
C GLY A 101 14.47 13.80 29.18
N ASP A 102 15.71 13.79 28.66
CA ASP A 102 16.93 13.62 29.47
C ASP A 102 17.63 14.94 29.83
N THR A 103 17.15 16.09 29.34
CA THR A 103 17.77 17.41 29.60
C THR A 103 17.14 18.19 30.76
N ALA A 104 16.11 17.65 31.43
CA ALA A 104 15.44 18.32 32.56
C ALA A 104 15.95 17.88 33.96
N ALA A 105 17.00 17.07 34.04
CA ALA A 105 17.52 16.52 35.30
C ALA A 105 19.01 16.82 35.51
N ARG A 106 19.42 18.09 35.42
CA ARG A 106 20.66 18.58 36.06
C ARG A 106 20.62 20.11 36.12
N ASP A 107 20.21 20.61 37.28
CA ASP A 107 20.96 21.61 38.05
C ASP A 107 20.12 22.04 39.26
N THR A 108 20.30 21.32 40.37
CA THR A 108 19.95 21.82 41.70
C THR A 108 21.17 22.54 42.26
N ASN A 109 21.07 23.86 42.46
CA ASN A 109 21.30 24.48 43.78
C ASN A 109 21.07 26.01 43.73
N SER A 110 20.05 26.50 44.43
CA SER A 110 20.18 27.50 45.51
C SER A 110 18.83 28.18 45.79
N GLY A 111 18.24 27.78 46.93
CA GLY A 111 17.24 28.45 47.80
C GLY A 111 16.21 29.42 47.21
N ASP A 112 14.92 29.14 47.40
CA ASP A 112 14.21 29.52 48.63
C ASP A 112 12.84 28.83 48.71
N VAL A 113 12.35 28.64 49.94
CA VAL A 113 11.24 27.79 50.35
C VAL A 113 9.89 28.51 50.18
N ILE A 114 8.91 27.92 49.50
CA ILE A 114 7.50 27.95 49.95
C ILE A 114 6.84 26.58 49.65
N ALA A 115 6.35 25.96 50.73
CA ALA A 115 5.66 24.69 50.74
C ALA A 115 4.35 24.72 49.93
N GLY A 116 4.20 23.72 49.05
CA GLY A 116 2.94 23.34 48.41
C GLY A 116 2.86 21.82 48.39
N VAL A 117 1.84 21.30 49.09
CA VAL A 117 1.57 19.88 49.33
C VAL A 117 1.51 19.08 48.03
N ALA A 118 2.31 18.02 47.96
CA ALA A 118 2.27 17.01 46.90
C ALA A 118 0.99 16.18 46.98
N THR A 119 0.23 16.13 45.89
CA THR A 119 -0.74 15.06 45.62
C THR A 119 -0.08 14.05 44.69
N ASP A 120 0.35 12.94 45.29
CA ASP A 120 1.14 11.84 44.70
C ASP A 120 0.32 10.92 43.76
N GLY A 121 -0.63 11.49 43.02
CA GLY A 121 -1.59 10.73 42.19
C GLY A 121 -1.69 11.17 40.72
N ASP A 122 -0.98 12.24 40.34
CA ASP A 122 -1.06 12.82 38.99
C ASP A 122 0.16 12.44 38.13
N ALA A 123 1.29 12.11 38.74
CA ALA A 123 2.50 11.70 38.03
C ALA A 123 2.30 10.36 37.29
N ASP A 124 1.65 9.38 37.92
CA ASP A 124 1.37 8.09 37.30
C ASP A 124 0.32 8.18 36.18
N ALA A 125 -0.68 9.07 36.31
CA ALA A 125 -1.68 9.30 35.27
C ALA A 125 -1.13 10.08 34.07
N GLU A 126 -0.20 11.01 34.31
CA GLU A 126 0.50 11.74 33.26
C GLU A 126 1.55 10.85 32.56
N GLU A 127 2.22 9.96 33.31
CA GLU A 127 3.09 8.91 32.78
C GLU A 127 2.27 7.90 31.94
N GLU A 128 1.10 7.49 32.40
CA GLU A 128 0.16 6.63 31.67
C GLU A 128 -0.39 7.31 30.41
N ALA A 129 -0.67 8.62 30.45
CA ALA A 129 -1.06 9.41 29.28
C ALA A 129 0.10 9.57 28.27
N ARG A 130 1.35 9.73 28.75
CA ARG A 130 2.56 9.73 27.92
C ARG A 130 2.81 8.35 27.32
N LEU A 131 2.58 7.28 28.07
CA LEU A 131 2.63 5.90 27.61
C LEU A 131 1.50 5.59 26.62
N ALA A 132 0.31 6.19 26.76
CA ALA A 132 -0.80 6.10 25.80
C ALA A 132 -0.56 6.92 24.51
N LEU A 133 0.27 7.98 24.57
CA LEU A 133 0.81 8.68 23.41
C LEU A 133 1.90 7.87 22.70
N ARG A 134 2.69 7.09 23.46
CA ARG A 134 3.69 6.11 22.96
C ARG A 134 3.04 4.86 22.38
N ALA A 135 1.93 4.38 22.95
CA ALA A 135 1.10 3.32 22.40
C ALA A 135 0.34 3.85 21.17
N GLU A 136 0.89 3.60 19.99
CA GLU A 136 0.38 4.27 18.80
C GLU A 136 -1.03 3.77 18.42
N PRO A 137 -2.05 4.64 18.42
CA PRO A 137 -3.39 4.23 18.08
C PRO A 137 -3.44 3.76 16.60
N PRO A 138 -4.22 2.72 16.30
CA PRO A 138 -4.34 2.17 14.95
C PRO A 138 -4.96 3.17 13.97
N GLU A 139 -5.71 4.15 14.49
CA GLU A 139 -6.32 5.25 13.74
C GLU A 139 -6.04 6.59 14.43
N LEU A 140 -5.83 7.63 13.63
CA LEU A 140 -5.48 8.98 14.07
C LEU A 140 -6.65 9.94 13.83
N THR A 141 -6.99 10.73 14.83
CA THR A 141 -7.85 11.91 14.67
C THR A 141 -7.07 13.05 14.01
N PHE A 142 -7.76 14.07 13.47
CA PHE A 142 -7.10 15.26 12.90
C PHE A 142 -6.09 15.90 13.86
N ARG A 143 -6.43 16.04 15.15
CA ARG A 143 -5.53 16.60 16.17
C ARG A 143 -4.25 15.79 16.32
N GLN A 144 -4.36 14.46 16.29
CA GLN A 144 -3.21 13.56 16.39
C GLN A 144 -2.38 13.53 15.11
N PHE A 145 -3.03 13.54 13.95
CA PHE A 145 -2.41 13.68 12.64
C PHE A 145 -1.58 14.98 12.57
N HIS A 146 -2.20 16.10 12.94
CA HIS A 146 -1.58 17.42 12.97
C HIS A 146 -0.37 17.43 13.91
N ALA A 147 -0.55 17.03 15.18
CA ALA A 147 0.54 17.02 16.16
C ALA A 147 1.72 16.15 15.72
N ARG A 148 1.47 14.99 15.11
CA ARG A 148 2.51 14.09 14.62
C ARG A 148 3.23 14.67 13.41
N LEU A 149 2.50 15.18 12.42
CA LEU A 149 3.10 15.73 11.20
C LEU A 149 3.91 17.00 11.51
N CYS A 150 3.36 17.89 12.32
CA CYS A 150 4.03 19.10 12.78
C CYS A 150 5.24 18.81 13.70
N GLY A 151 5.18 17.74 14.50
CA GLY A 151 6.27 17.30 15.36
C GLY A 151 7.58 16.99 14.62
N TYR A 152 7.50 16.51 13.37
CA TYR A 152 8.68 16.31 12.51
C TYR A 152 9.45 17.61 12.21
N PHE A 153 8.77 18.75 12.22
CA PHE A 153 9.34 20.05 11.88
C PHE A 153 9.66 20.89 13.12
N GLY A 154 8.87 20.74 14.19
CA GLY A 154 9.07 21.47 15.45
C GLY A 154 10.35 21.09 16.21
N THR A 155 10.86 19.86 16.05
CA THR A 155 12.11 19.39 16.68
C THR A 155 13.37 19.77 15.89
N ARG A 156 13.22 19.98 14.57
CA ARG A 156 14.29 20.46 13.67
C ARG A 156 14.40 21.97 13.65
N ALA A 157 13.31 22.65 13.98
CA ALA A 157 13.29 24.09 14.17
C ALA A 157 13.99 24.35 15.51
N GLY A 158 15.23 24.86 15.45
CA GLY A 158 15.90 25.36 16.65
C GLY A 158 14.99 26.34 17.42
N PRO A 159 15.22 26.55 18.73
CA PRO A 159 14.41 27.50 19.51
C PRO A 159 14.31 28.78 18.71
N ARG A 160 13.06 29.21 18.41
CA ARG A 160 12.80 30.46 17.70
C ARG A 160 13.61 31.53 18.43
N LEU A 161 14.73 31.95 17.83
CA LEU A 161 15.58 32.97 18.43
C LEU A 161 14.64 34.15 18.72
N PRO A 162 14.69 34.72 19.94
CA PRO A 162 13.84 35.85 20.29
C PRO A 162 13.97 36.87 19.16
N ARG A 163 12.82 37.27 18.60
CA ARG A 163 12.78 38.20 17.47
C ARG A 163 13.65 39.39 17.85
N GLY A 164 14.76 39.60 17.12
CA GLY A 164 15.63 40.73 17.40
C GLY A 164 14.82 42.03 17.35
N ALA A 165 15.17 43.02 18.17
CA ALA A 165 14.43 44.28 18.31
C ALA A 165 14.07 44.95 16.96
N LEU A 166 14.87 44.73 15.90
CA LEU A 166 14.61 45.18 14.53
C LEU A 166 13.43 44.45 13.85
N SER A 167 13.23 43.16 14.10
CA SER A 167 12.10 42.38 13.57
C SER A 167 10.80 42.77 14.26
N GLU A 168 10.84 43.01 15.57
CA GLU A 168 9.71 43.61 16.29
C GLU A 168 9.41 45.02 15.81
N HIS A 169 10.45 45.83 15.54
CA HIS A 169 10.28 47.18 14.99
C HIS A 169 9.64 47.16 13.60
N ILE A 170 10.08 46.26 12.71
CA ILE A 170 9.49 46.12 11.38
C ILE A 170 8.04 45.63 11.49
N GLU A 171 7.75 44.67 12.36
CA GLU A 171 6.39 44.15 12.50
C GLU A 171 5.44 45.13 13.21
N THR A 172 5.95 45.92 14.16
CA THR A 172 5.21 47.05 14.74
C THR A 172 5.00 48.15 13.71
N GLN A 173 5.99 48.49 12.89
CA GLN A 173 5.83 49.42 11.76
C GLN A 173 4.79 48.92 10.75
N ILE A 174 4.75 47.62 10.45
CA ILE A 174 3.73 47.02 9.58
C ILE A 174 2.33 47.06 10.23
N ARG A 175 2.22 46.80 11.53
CA ARG A 175 0.94 46.92 12.28
C ARG A 175 0.46 48.35 12.43
N LEU A 176 1.38 49.32 12.50
CA LEU A 176 1.08 50.75 12.56
C LEU A 176 0.70 51.30 11.16
N ARG A 177 1.31 50.77 10.09
CA ARG A 177 1.00 51.12 8.69
C ARG A 177 -0.20 50.39 8.12
N ARG A 178 -0.58 49.23 8.68
CA ARG A 178 -1.89 48.63 8.42
C ARG A 178 -2.91 49.41 9.26
N PRO A 179 -3.84 50.16 8.64
CA PRO A 179 -4.95 50.70 9.41
C PRO A 179 -5.73 49.50 9.90
N ARG A 180 -5.59 49.17 11.20
CA ARG A 180 -6.57 48.33 11.90
C ARG A 180 -7.93 48.92 11.55
N ARG A 181 -8.82 48.11 10.94
CA ARG A 181 -10.24 48.39 10.79
C ARG A 181 -10.80 48.78 12.16
N ARG A 182 -10.65 50.05 12.56
CA ARG A 182 -11.47 50.65 13.58
C ARG A 182 -12.83 50.73 12.90
N ARG A 183 -13.79 49.94 13.39
CA ARG A 183 -15.21 50.31 13.26
C ARG A 183 -15.29 51.77 13.69
N ARG A 184 -15.37 52.68 12.72
CA ARG A 184 -15.43 54.11 12.99
C ARG A 184 -16.83 54.33 13.56
N ALA A 185 -16.90 54.84 14.79
CA ALA A 185 -18.14 55.40 15.31
C ALA A 185 -18.65 56.46 14.32
N PRO A 186 -19.97 56.60 14.13
CA PRO A 186 -20.52 57.45 13.09
C PRO A 186 -20.20 58.91 13.43
N HIS A 187 -19.26 59.50 12.68
CA HIS A 187 -19.01 60.93 12.72
C HIS A 187 -19.43 61.55 11.39
N THR A 188 -20.43 62.42 11.54
CA THR A 188 -20.96 63.50 10.69
C THR A 188 -20.29 63.76 9.34
N PRO A 189 -21.08 64.00 8.27
CA PRO A 189 -20.57 64.18 6.91
C PRO A 189 -19.87 65.54 6.80
N GLY A 190 -18.55 65.53 6.91
CA GLY A 190 -17.71 66.61 6.39
C GLY A 190 -17.64 66.47 4.88
N SER A 191 -18.26 67.42 4.19
CA SER A 191 -18.22 67.60 2.74
C SER A 191 -16.79 67.89 2.30
N ASP A 192 -16.05 66.86 1.89
CA ASP A 192 -14.95 67.00 0.94
C ASP A 192 -14.62 65.64 0.29
N GLY A 193 -15.55 65.16 -0.54
CA GLY A 193 -15.34 64.00 -1.41
C GLY A 193 -14.54 64.42 -2.63
N GLY A 194 -13.23 64.67 -2.47
CA GLY A 194 -12.35 64.93 -3.60
C GLY A 194 -12.23 63.70 -4.50
N PRO A 195 -11.88 63.86 -5.79
CA PRO A 195 -11.69 62.73 -6.74
C PRO A 195 -10.67 61.69 -6.25
N ASP A 196 -9.72 62.11 -5.41
CA ASP A 196 -8.76 61.22 -4.76
C ASP A 196 -9.41 60.29 -3.72
N SER A 197 -10.46 60.74 -3.00
CA SER A 197 -11.20 59.90 -2.07
C SER A 197 -12.00 58.81 -2.81
N GLU A 198 -12.59 59.15 -3.95
CA GLU A 198 -13.30 58.17 -4.80
C GLU A 198 -12.32 57.18 -5.44
N ARG A 199 -11.15 57.66 -5.88
CA ARG A 199 -10.08 56.81 -6.41
C ARG A 199 -9.53 55.85 -5.36
N LEU A 200 -9.36 56.31 -4.11
CA LEU A 200 -8.96 55.45 -2.99
C LEU A 200 -10.02 54.40 -2.69
N ALA A 201 -11.30 54.75 -2.67
CA ALA A 201 -12.38 53.79 -2.46
C ALA A 201 -12.42 52.69 -3.54
N ARG A 202 -12.21 53.06 -4.82
CA ARG A 202 -12.11 52.08 -5.92
C ARG A 202 -10.90 51.16 -5.76
N LEU A 203 -9.73 51.71 -5.42
CA LEU A 203 -8.53 50.90 -5.17
C LEU A 203 -8.70 49.99 -3.95
N GLU A 204 -9.41 50.41 -2.90
CA GLU A 204 -9.73 49.58 -1.75
C GLU A 204 -10.65 48.41 -2.11
N GLU A 205 -11.66 48.66 -2.95
CA GLU A 205 -12.54 47.62 -3.50
C GLU A 205 -11.76 46.64 -4.38
N GLU A 206 -10.94 47.13 -5.32
CA GLU A 206 -10.07 46.30 -6.15
C GLU A 206 -9.10 45.47 -5.29
N ASN A 207 -8.49 46.06 -4.26
CA ASN A 207 -7.62 45.31 -3.33
C ASN A 207 -8.40 44.26 -2.52
N SER A 208 -9.68 44.51 -2.20
CA SER A 208 -10.53 43.51 -1.56
C SER A 208 -10.79 42.34 -2.50
N SER A 209 -11.22 42.63 -3.73
CA SER A 209 -11.48 41.62 -4.77
C SER A 209 -10.23 40.81 -5.11
N LEU A 210 -9.06 41.45 -5.16
CA LEU A 210 -7.78 40.76 -5.38
C LEU A 210 -7.41 39.84 -4.19
N ARG A 211 -7.70 40.25 -2.95
CA ARG A 211 -7.46 39.39 -1.78
C ARG A 211 -8.36 38.18 -1.78
N GLU A 212 -9.63 38.35 -2.14
CA GLU A 212 -10.58 37.24 -2.29
C GLU A 212 -10.11 36.28 -3.39
N LEU A 213 -9.73 36.80 -4.57
CA LEU A 213 -9.20 35.98 -5.66
C LEU A 213 -7.93 35.21 -5.26
N VAL A 214 -7.01 35.85 -4.54
CA VAL A 214 -5.79 35.18 -4.05
C VAL A 214 -6.13 34.07 -3.05
N GLU A 215 -7.13 34.30 -2.19
CA GLU A 215 -7.59 33.29 -1.24
C GLU A 215 -8.27 32.10 -1.94
N ASP A 216 -9.08 32.36 -2.95
CA ASP A 216 -9.70 31.33 -3.78
C ASP A 216 -8.65 30.51 -4.53
N LEU A 217 -7.65 31.17 -5.13
CA LEU A 217 -6.53 30.50 -5.80
C LEU A 217 -5.69 29.68 -4.82
N ARG A 218 -5.42 30.20 -3.62
CA ARG A 218 -4.73 29.48 -2.54
C ARG A 218 -5.49 28.22 -2.14
N ALA A 219 -6.79 28.33 -1.88
CA ALA A 219 -7.64 27.21 -1.51
C ALA A 219 -7.76 26.17 -2.63
N ALA A 220 -7.89 26.61 -3.89
CA ALA A 220 -7.91 25.73 -5.05
C ALA A 220 -6.59 24.96 -5.22
N LEU A 221 -5.45 25.62 -5.01
CA LEU A 221 -4.14 24.98 -5.10
C LEU A 221 -3.91 23.98 -3.95
N GLN A 222 -4.24 24.37 -2.72
CA GLN A 222 -4.14 23.51 -1.54
C GLN A 222 -5.03 22.27 -1.65
N SER A 223 -6.29 22.43 -2.09
CA SER A 223 -7.19 21.29 -2.30
C SER A 223 -6.73 20.40 -3.45
N SER A 224 -6.20 20.97 -4.54
CA SER A 224 -5.64 20.19 -5.64
C SER A 224 -4.44 19.35 -5.19
N ASP A 225 -3.49 19.94 -4.44
CA ASP A 225 -2.33 19.19 -3.93
C ASP A 225 -2.75 18.14 -2.90
N ALA A 226 -3.71 18.44 -2.02
CA ALA A 226 -4.26 17.47 -1.07
C ALA A 226 -4.87 16.23 -1.78
N ARG A 227 -5.59 16.42 -2.88
CA ARG A 227 -6.09 15.32 -3.72
C ARG A 227 -4.95 14.53 -4.35
N CYS A 228 -3.94 15.22 -4.87
CA CYS A 228 -2.77 14.59 -5.47
C CYS A 228 -2.01 13.73 -4.45
N LEU A 229 -1.79 14.25 -3.24
CA LEU A 229 -1.16 13.52 -2.13
C LEU A 229 -1.95 12.27 -1.75
N ALA A 230 -3.28 12.36 -1.67
CA ALA A 230 -4.12 11.20 -1.37
C ALA A 230 -4.02 10.11 -2.45
N LEU A 231 -3.99 10.50 -3.73
CA LEU A 231 -3.77 9.57 -4.85
C LEU A 231 -2.38 8.93 -4.78
N GLN A 232 -1.33 9.71 -4.51
CA GLN A 232 0.03 9.22 -4.35
C GLN A 232 0.14 8.22 -3.19
N VAL A 233 -0.52 8.50 -2.06
CA VAL A 233 -0.62 7.58 -0.92
C VAL A 233 -1.32 6.28 -1.32
N GLY A 234 -2.43 6.36 -2.05
CA GLY A 234 -3.15 5.20 -2.57
C GLY A 234 -2.28 4.33 -3.49
N LEU A 235 -1.52 4.95 -4.40
CA LEU A 235 -0.57 4.26 -5.28
C LEU A 235 0.61 3.67 -4.52
N TRP A 236 1.14 4.38 -3.53
CA TRP A 236 2.22 3.88 -2.70
C TRP A 236 1.78 2.63 -1.93
N LYS A 237 0.56 2.62 -1.40
CA LYS A 237 -0.01 1.45 -0.72
C LYS A 237 -0.23 0.26 -1.65
N SER A 238 -0.68 0.48 -2.89
CA SER A 238 -0.87 -0.61 -3.84
C SER A 238 0.47 -1.21 -4.28
N GLN A 239 1.50 -0.39 -4.45
CA GLN A 239 2.86 -0.83 -4.75
C GLN A 239 3.50 -1.54 -3.56
N ALA A 240 3.41 -0.98 -2.35
CA ALA A 240 3.91 -1.60 -1.13
C ALA A 240 3.19 -2.93 -0.84
N GLY A 241 1.87 -2.99 -1.01
CA GLY A 241 1.10 -4.24 -0.90
C GLY A 241 1.48 -5.26 -1.97
N ALA A 242 1.81 -4.85 -3.19
CA ALA A 242 2.33 -5.74 -4.22
C ALA A 242 3.74 -6.25 -3.91
N GLN A 243 4.58 -5.43 -3.27
CA GLN A 243 5.95 -5.77 -2.89
C GLN A 243 6.02 -6.64 -1.63
N GLU A 244 5.15 -6.38 -0.66
CA GLU A 244 4.91 -7.22 0.52
C GLU A 244 4.25 -8.54 0.12
N ALA A 245 3.32 -8.54 -0.83
CA ALA A 245 2.87 -9.78 -1.46
C ALA A 245 4.06 -10.48 -2.12
N ALA A 246 4.90 -9.81 -2.92
CA ALA A 246 6.06 -10.46 -3.54
C ALA A 246 7.07 -11.05 -2.52
N HIS A 247 7.32 -10.40 -1.37
CA HIS A 247 8.20 -10.93 -0.31
C HIS A 247 7.50 -11.89 0.66
N GLY A 248 6.17 -11.85 0.71
CA GLY A 248 5.28 -12.59 1.61
C GLY A 248 4.30 -13.49 0.87
N GLY A 249 4.79 -14.38 0.01
CA GLY A 249 4.19 -15.71 -0.14
C GLY A 249 3.02 -16.01 -1.10
N PRO A 250 2.77 -15.32 -2.23
CA PRO A 250 1.98 -15.86 -3.34
C PRO A 250 2.84 -16.77 -4.23
N GLU A 251 4.11 -16.43 -4.48
CA GLU A 251 5.00 -17.28 -5.29
C GLU A 251 5.41 -18.55 -4.53
N ALA A 252 5.65 -18.45 -3.22
CA ALA A 252 5.93 -19.62 -2.38
C ALA A 252 4.69 -20.51 -2.17
N ALA A 253 3.50 -19.92 -2.03
CA ALA A 253 2.24 -20.67 -1.98
C ALA A 253 1.93 -21.34 -3.32
N ALA A 254 2.04 -20.62 -4.44
CA ALA A 254 1.89 -21.16 -5.78
C ALA A 254 2.91 -22.29 -6.07
N ALA A 255 4.17 -22.13 -5.62
CA ALA A 255 5.17 -23.18 -5.75
C ALA A 255 4.84 -24.43 -4.89
N ARG A 256 4.23 -24.24 -3.71
CA ARG A 256 3.75 -25.35 -2.86
C ARG A 256 2.57 -26.06 -3.51
N GLU A 257 1.61 -25.32 -4.03
CA GLU A 257 0.46 -25.87 -4.76
C GLU A 257 0.89 -26.60 -6.02
N LEU A 258 1.84 -26.05 -6.79
CA LEU A 258 2.43 -26.70 -7.96
C LEU A 258 3.11 -28.02 -7.58
N ARG A 259 3.89 -28.04 -6.49
CA ARG A 259 4.51 -29.27 -5.97
C ARG A 259 3.45 -30.30 -5.56
N GLN A 260 2.38 -29.86 -4.90
CA GLN A 260 1.28 -30.73 -4.50
C GLN A 260 0.52 -31.29 -5.70
N ALA A 261 0.24 -30.46 -6.71
CA ALA A 261 -0.41 -30.86 -7.95
C ALA A 261 0.45 -31.86 -8.75
N ARG A 262 1.76 -31.63 -8.84
CA ARG A 262 2.71 -32.59 -9.45
C ARG A 262 2.75 -33.91 -8.69
N GLY A 263 2.74 -33.88 -7.35
CA GLY A 263 2.63 -35.08 -6.51
C GLY A 263 1.32 -35.83 -6.73
N ALA A 264 0.20 -35.12 -6.83
CA ALA A 264 -1.11 -35.73 -7.12
C ALA A 264 -1.17 -36.36 -8.51
N LEU A 265 -0.57 -35.71 -9.52
CA LEU A 265 -0.49 -36.20 -10.89
C LEU A 265 0.32 -37.50 -10.96
N THR A 266 1.52 -37.53 -10.40
CA THR A 266 2.35 -38.75 -10.37
C THR A 266 1.66 -39.92 -9.67
N ALA A 267 0.94 -39.66 -8.56
CA ALA A 267 0.14 -40.67 -7.89
C ALA A 267 -1.04 -41.15 -8.77
N ALA A 268 -1.69 -40.26 -9.53
CA ALA A 268 -2.76 -40.61 -10.44
C ALA A 268 -2.24 -41.44 -11.64
N GLU A 269 -1.10 -41.09 -12.20
CA GLU A 269 -0.43 -41.85 -13.26
C GLU A 269 -0.04 -43.25 -12.78
N ALA A 270 0.49 -43.38 -11.56
CA ALA A 270 0.78 -44.67 -10.96
C ALA A 270 -0.49 -45.52 -10.83
N ARG A 271 -1.60 -44.96 -10.31
CA ARG A 271 -2.89 -45.66 -10.23
C ARG A 271 -3.41 -46.08 -11.60
N ALA A 272 -3.34 -45.19 -12.60
CA ALA A 272 -3.73 -45.50 -13.97
C ALA A 272 -2.88 -46.64 -14.57
N GLY A 273 -1.57 -46.63 -14.31
CA GLY A 273 -0.67 -47.71 -14.71
C GLY A 273 -1.03 -49.06 -14.10
N HIS A 274 -1.36 -49.10 -12.81
CA HIS A 274 -1.83 -50.32 -12.14
C HIS A 274 -3.15 -50.82 -12.74
N LEU A 275 -4.12 -49.93 -12.98
CA LEU A 275 -5.38 -50.29 -13.60
C LEU A 275 -5.20 -50.84 -15.01
N ARG A 276 -4.32 -50.23 -15.83
CA ARG A 276 -4.00 -50.73 -17.18
C ARG A 276 -3.41 -52.15 -17.14
N ARG A 277 -2.47 -52.41 -16.21
CA ARG A 277 -1.92 -53.75 -16.01
C ARG A 277 -3.01 -54.75 -15.58
N GLY A 278 -3.87 -54.36 -14.64
CA GLY A 278 -5.00 -55.17 -14.19
C GLY A 278 -5.97 -55.49 -15.34
N GLN A 279 -6.32 -54.50 -16.17
CA GLN A 279 -7.17 -54.70 -17.34
C GLN A 279 -6.54 -55.64 -18.38
N ALA A 280 -5.23 -55.52 -18.63
CA ALA A 280 -4.52 -56.42 -19.54
C ALA A 280 -4.52 -57.87 -19.02
N GLU A 281 -4.31 -58.07 -17.72
CA GLU A 281 -4.36 -59.38 -17.08
C GLU A 281 -5.76 -60.00 -17.15
N VAL A 282 -6.81 -59.22 -16.85
CA VAL A 282 -8.20 -59.67 -16.95
C VAL A 282 -8.54 -60.07 -18.40
N ARG A 283 -8.11 -59.27 -19.39
CA ARG A 283 -8.28 -59.60 -20.81
C ARG A 283 -7.57 -60.89 -21.19
N ARG A 284 -6.33 -61.08 -20.74
CA ARG A 284 -5.57 -62.31 -20.98
C ARG A 284 -6.30 -63.53 -20.42
N ARG A 285 -6.72 -63.47 -19.15
CA ARG A 285 -7.47 -64.55 -18.49
C ARG A 285 -8.80 -64.84 -19.17
N ALA A 286 -9.51 -63.81 -19.62
CA ALA A 286 -10.76 -63.98 -20.35
C ALA A 286 -10.55 -64.73 -21.68
N GLU A 287 -9.49 -64.41 -22.42
CA GLU A 287 -9.17 -65.10 -23.67
C GLU A 287 -8.69 -66.54 -23.42
N GLU A 288 -7.87 -66.77 -22.39
CA GLU A 288 -7.49 -68.12 -21.96
C GLU A 288 -8.71 -68.99 -21.63
N ALA A 289 -9.67 -68.44 -20.86
CA ALA A 289 -10.92 -69.11 -20.53
C ALA A 289 -11.75 -69.38 -21.79
N ARG A 290 -11.86 -68.42 -22.70
CA ARG A 290 -12.55 -68.58 -23.98
C ARG A 290 -11.96 -69.73 -24.79
N GLN A 291 -10.63 -69.79 -24.91
CA GLN A 291 -9.96 -70.87 -25.63
C GLN A 291 -10.16 -72.24 -24.96
N ALA A 292 -10.15 -72.30 -23.62
CA ALA A 292 -10.45 -73.52 -22.89
C ALA A 292 -11.87 -74.04 -23.18
N VAL A 293 -12.86 -73.13 -23.24
CA VAL A 293 -14.24 -73.47 -23.62
C VAL A 293 -14.32 -73.94 -25.08
N LEU A 294 -13.63 -73.29 -26.01
CA LEU A 294 -13.62 -73.75 -27.41
C LEU A 294 -13.05 -75.16 -27.55
N ARG A 295 -11.95 -75.48 -26.84
CA ARG A 295 -11.35 -76.81 -26.82
C ARG A 295 -12.29 -77.85 -26.19
N SER A 296 -12.93 -77.53 -25.06
CA SER A 296 -13.86 -78.45 -24.42
C SER A 296 -15.10 -78.71 -25.28
N LEU A 297 -15.65 -77.68 -25.94
CA LEU A 297 -16.76 -77.84 -26.87
C LEU A 297 -16.40 -78.71 -28.08
N ALA A 298 -15.21 -78.54 -28.65
CA ALA A 298 -14.72 -79.42 -29.73
C ALA A 298 -14.67 -80.87 -29.26
N ARG A 299 -14.13 -81.11 -28.06
CA ARG A 299 -14.08 -82.46 -27.47
C ARG A 299 -15.47 -83.04 -27.21
N VAL A 300 -16.42 -82.24 -26.72
CA VAL A 300 -17.81 -82.68 -26.53
C VAL A 300 -18.42 -83.09 -27.87
N ARG A 301 -18.22 -82.33 -28.95
CA ARG A 301 -18.70 -82.68 -30.29
C ARG A 301 -18.10 -83.99 -30.81
N GLU A 302 -16.81 -84.23 -30.58
CA GLU A 302 -16.19 -85.53 -30.91
C GLU A 302 -16.83 -86.68 -30.12
N LEU A 303 -17.02 -86.50 -28.82
CA LEU A 303 -17.66 -87.50 -27.96
C LEU A 303 -19.12 -87.75 -28.38
N GLU A 304 -19.87 -86.72 -28.73
CA GLU A 304 -21.22 -86.84 -29.29
C GLU A 304 -21.22 -87.63 -30.60
N ALA A 305 -20.27 -87.39 -31.51
CA ALA A 305 -20.15 -88.12 -32.76
C ALA A 305 -19.82 -89.60 -32.56
N LEU A 306 -18.95 -89.92 -31.60
CA LEU A 306 -18.66 -91.30 -31.20
C LEU A 306 -19.89 -91.96 -30.55
N ALA A 307 -20.58 -91.27 -29.65
CA ALA A 307 -21.78 -91.76 -28.98
C ALA A 307 -22.91 -92.10 -29.98
N ARG A 308 -23.05 -91.32 -31.06
CA ARG A 308 -24.02 -91.62 -32.14
C ARG A 308 -23.75 -92.94 -32.87
N GLN A 309 -22.51 -93.43 -32.89
CA GLN A 309 -22.15 -94.70 -33.55
C GLN A 309 -22.42 -95.92 -32.65
N VAL A 310 -22.47 -95.73 -31.32
CA VAL A 310 -22.62 -96.82 -30.34
C VAL A 310 -23.86 -97.69 -30.58
N PRO A 311 -25.07 -97.16 -30.84
CA PRO A 311 -26.23 -98.02 -31.11
C PRO A 311 -26.07 -98.87 -32.38
N GLY A 312 -25.37 -98.36 -33.39
CA GLY A 312 -25.05 -99.10 -34.62
C GLY A 312 -24.13 -100.29 -34.35
N LEU A 313 -23.04 -100.03 -33.62
CA LEU A 313 -22.11 -101.07 -33.17
C LEU A 313 -22.79 -102.11 -32.29
N GLN A 314 -23.63 -101.67 -31.34
CA GLN A 314 -24.41 -102.58 -30.49
C GLN A 314 -25.32 -103.51 -31.28
N ARG A 315 -26.00 -103.02 -32.32
CA ARG A 315 -26.81 -103.88 -33.22
C ARG A 315 -25.95 -104.89 -33.97
N TRP A 316 -24.77 -104.49 -34.42
CA TRP A 316 -23.84 -105.36 -35.13
C TRP A 316 -23.29 -106.48 -34.23
N VAL A 317 -22.88 -106.14 -33.00
CA VAL A 317 -22.46 -107.11 -31.98
C VAL A 317 -23.56 -108.13 -31.70
N ARG A 318 -24.81 -107.69 -31.46
CA ARG A 318 -25.93 -108.61 -31.23
C ARG A 318 -26.18 -109.56 -32.40
N ARG A 319 -25.99 -109.09 -33.64
CA ARG A 319 -26.10 -109.93 -34.85
C ARG A 319 -25.00 -111.00 -34.87
N LEU A 320 -23.75 -110.59 -34.69
CA LEU A 320 -22.60 -111.50 -34.64
C LEU A 320 -22.76 -112.54 -33.52
N GLU A 321 -23.20 -112.13 -32.33
CA GLU A 321 -23.50 -113.04 -31.22
C GLU A 321 -24.57 -114.07 -31.61
N GLY A 322 -25.61 -113.63 -32.34
CA GLY A 322 -26.64 -114.51 -32.88
C GLY A 322 -26.11 -115.50 -33.93
N GLU A 323 -25.19 -115.06 -34.80
CA GLU A 323 -24.51 -115.93 -35.77
C GLU A 323 -23.60 -116.95 -35.07
N LEU A 324 -22.79 -116.50 -34.09
CA LEU A 324 -21.90 -117.37 -33.32
C LEU A 324 -22.66 -118.45 -32.54
N ARG A 325 -23.84 -118.13 -32.04
CA ARG A 325 -24.74 -119.10 -31.38
C ARG A 325 -25.28 -120.17 -32.33
N ARG A 326 -25.31 -119.92 -33.64
CA ARG A 326 -25.71 -120.93 -34.64
C ARG A 326 -24.58 -121.90 -34.99
N TYR A 327 -23.33 -121.52 -34.68
CA TYR A 327 -22.14 -122.34 -34.91
C TYR A 327 -21.67 -123.09 -33.66
N ARG A 328 -22.33 -122.90 -32.52
CA ARG A 328 -22.17 -123.68 -31.29
C ARG A 328 -23.26 -124.74 -31.20
#